data_AF-A0A2A8D987-F1
#
_entry.id   AF-A0A2A8D987-F1
#
_cell.length_a   1.000
_cell.length_b   1.000
_cell.length_c   1.000
_cell.angle_alpha   90.00
_cell.angle_beta   90.00
_cell.angle_gamma   90.00
#
_symmetry.space_group_name_H-M   'P 1'
#
loop_
_entity.id
_entity.type
_entity.pdbx_description
1 polymer ?
#
loop_
_entity_poly.entity_id
_entity_poly.type
_entity_poly.pdbx_seq_one_letter_code
_entity_poly.pdbx_strand_id
1 'polypeptide(L)'
;MTDTRRSEPTSRAARTQDALNRIGSWLLDVVKAEPGWSEMILDVKPLAGQVYIRVREFRDGEEYIGSVGPLKEDSPVLPDLRKLQRAAYDGNRGTWFTASVVVAANNWPEPKFSVGASYNRDEEPENWGTEGTLSASDVREHLHMFPRDSERIPAWATERMHGRARDVSGLHKETDYEVPNPYLAAALEAFKKDVKERTLINVVRTMLGGDLLVDASGSTIVPAGHLDIGPESQLRYQVIRLENGMQALCVFSSAEYVSKSYMRENSDDDELILREPAVKIFMDFLSNPDLDLIAIDPGSNHECYIERAQVQWVVNSPRNDGAKMALINDNMQQLLGSLVAPNSILVVAIDPKSKVQGPAFVPDDEGNPTNMLAFTSPIEVAAIDPAIEVRVAHAIEVLTLAEQLNAPGIQINYFNPSAVLDIKQIRELLDIVREQEAVFGASPAGASAPA
;
A
#
# COMPACT_ATOMS: atom_id res chain seq x y z
N MET A 1 25.36 -38.23 31.22
CA MET A 1 25.22 -38.49 29.77
C MET A 1 24.76 -37.20 29.13
N THR A 2 25.71 -36.45 28.58
CA THR A 2 25.51 -35.15 27.92
C THR A 2 25.52 -35.39 26.41
N ASP A 3 24.35 -35.31 25.78
CA ASP A 3 24.22 -35.53 24.34
C ASP A 3 24.01 -34.20 23.59
N THR A 4 25.13 -33.72 23.06
CA THR A 4 25.34 -33.14 21.72
C THR A 4 24.20 -32.38 21.02
N ARG A 5 24.00 -31.10 21.37
CA ARG A 5 23.41 -30.08 20.45
C ARG A 5 24.51 -29.24 19.79
N ARG A 6 25.20 -29.76 18.77
CA ARG A 6 26.24 -29.01 18.02
C ARG A 6 26.37 -29.39 16.53
N SER A 7 25.27 -29.66 15.82
CA SER A 7 25.31 -30.06 14.39
C SER A 7 24.64 -29.11 13.37
N GLU A 8 24.12 -27.94 13.77
CA GLU A 8 23.37 -27.05 12.85
C GLU A 8 24.19 -26.12 11.91
N PRO A 9 25.36 -25.53 12.30
CA PRO A 9 26.07 -24.54 11.48
C PRO A 9 26.59 -25.06 10.13
N THR A 10 27.09 -26.30 10.11
CA THR A 10 27.66 -26.95 8.92
C THR A 10 26.60 -27.22 7.85
N SER A 11 25.36 -27.50 8.25
CA SER A 11 24.26 -27.77 7.31
C SER A 11 23.74 -26.51 6.62
N ARG A 12 23.81 -25.35 7.30
CA ARG A 12 23.38 -24.05 6.77
C ARG A 12 24.42 -23.48 5.82
N ALA A 13 25.70 -23.50 6.21
CA ALA A 13 26.80 -23.06 5.36
C ALA A 13 26.88 -23.87 4.05
N ALA A 14 26.72 -25.20 4.12
CA ALA A 14 26.67 -26.05 2.93
C ALA A 14 25.47 -25.71 2.03
N ARG A 15 24.27 -25.54 2.61
CA ARG A 15 23.05 -25.18 1.85
C ARG A 15 23.15 -23.80 1.18
N THR A 16 23.80 -22.84 1.85
CA THR A 16 24.09 -21.51 1.29
C THR A 16 25.07 -21.61 0.14
N GLN A 17 26.18 -22.33 0.30
CA GLN A 17 27.18 -22.49 -0.75
C GLN A 17 26.63 -23.22 -1.97
N ASP A 18 25.80 -24.25 -1.77
CA ASP A 18 25.14 -24.97 -2.86
C ASP A 18 24.21 -24.05 -3.68
N ALA A 19 23.44 -23.19 -3.00
CA ALA A 19 22.57 -22.21 -3.67
C ALA A 19 23.41 -21.19 -4.44
N LEU A 20 24.48 -20.65 -3.84
CA LEU A 20 25.39 -19.71 -4.49
C LEU A 20 26.04 -20.30 -5.74
N ASN A 21 26.51 -21.55 -5.68
CA ASN A 21 27.13 -22.21 -6.83
C ASN A 21 26.13 -22.38 -8.00
N ARG A 22 24.86 -22.69 -7.70
CA ARG A 22 23.79 -22.80 -8.72
C ARG A 22 23.43 -21.45 -9.33
N ILE A 23 23.30 -20.41 -8.49
CA ILE A 23 23.05 -19.03 -8.95
C ILE A 23 24.21 -18.55 -9.82
N GLY A 24 25.46 -18.79 -9.40
CA GLY A 24 26.65 -18.41 -10.18
C GLY A 24 26.74 -19.14 -11.51
N SER A 25 26.42 -20.44 -11.55
CA SER A 25 26.38 -21.21 -12.80
C SER A 25 25.31 -20.67 -13.75
N TRP A 26 24.11 -20.39 -13.23
CA TRP A 26 23.02 -19.79 -14.01
C TRP A 26 23.39 -18.41 -14.56
N LEU A 27 24.08 -17.57 -13.77
CA LEU A 27 24.53 -16.25 -14.21
C LEU A 27 25.45 -16.35 -15.42
N LEU A 28 26.41 -17.28 -15.38
CA LEU A 28 27.34 -17.53 -16.48
C LEU A 28 26.64 -18.09 -17.74
N ASP A 29 25.57 -18.86 -17.59
CA ASP A 29 24.80 -19.40 -18.71
C ASP A 29 23.93 -18.33 -19.39
N VAL A 30 23.33 -17.43 -18.61
CA VAL A 30 22.44 -16.38 -19.14
C VAL A 30 23.23 -15.24 -19.75
N VAL A 31 24.35 -14.85 -19.12
CA VAL A 31 25.16 -13.74 -19.60
C VAL A 31 26.20 -14.27 -20.58
N LYS A 32 25.98 -14.03 -21.87
CA LYS A 32 26.94 -14.35 -22.93
C LYS A 32 28.14 -13.38 -22.95
N ALA A 33 28.81 -13.21 -21.82
CA ALA A 33 29.97 -12.33 -21.71
C ALA A 33 31.18 -12.94 -22.41
N GLU A 34 31.92 -12.13 -23.16
CA GLU A 34 33.18 -12.54 -23.76
C GLU A 34 34.26 -12.77 -22.69
N PRO A 35 35.18 -13.73 -22.88
CA PRO A 35 36.34 -13.91 -22.01
C PRO A 35 37.09 -12.61 -21.70
N GLY A 36 37.53 -12.42 -20.45
CA GLY A 36 38.37 -11.29 -20.04
C GLY A 36 37.84 -10.42 -18.89
N TRP A 37 36.61 -10.65 -18.42
CA TRP A 37 36.07 -9.96 -17.25
C TRP A 37 36.68 -10.48 -15.94
N SER A 38 36.72 -9.64 -14.91
CA SER A 38 37.22 -9.99 -13.57
C SER A 38 36.10 -10.40 -12.62
N GLU A 39 34.96 -9.71 -12.65
CA GLU A 39 33.80 -10.01 -11.79
C GLU A 39 32.48 -9.88 -12.55
N MET A 40 31.53 -10.75 -12.22
CA MET A 40 30.11 -10.58 -12.56
C MET A 40 29.30 -10.53 -11.27
N ILE A 41 28.47 -9.51 -11.14
CA ILE A 41 27.65 -9.29 -9.96
C ILE A 41 26.18 -9.37 -10.34
N LEU A 42 25.47 -10.29 -9.70
CA LEU A 42 24.01 -10.35 -9.72
C LEU A 42 23.48 -9.68 -8.47
N ASP A 43 22.98 -8.45 -8.61
CA ASP A 43 22.19 -7.83 -7.56
C ASP A 43 20.76 -8.38 -7.62
N VAL A 44 20.22 -8.71 -6.45
CA VAL A 44 18.90 -9.33 -6.27
C VAL A 44 18.11 -8.49 -5.29
N LYS A 45 16.88 -8.15 -5.70
CA LYS A 45 15.93 -7.41 -4.89
C LYS A 45 14.56 -8.10 -4.91
N PRO A 46 14.12 -8.71 -3.80
CA PRO A 46 12.79 -9.25 -3.67
C PRO A 46 11.81 -8.14 -3.28
N LEU A 47 10.82 -7.89 -4.14
CA LEU A 47 9.63 -7.09 -3.86
C LEU A 47 8.43 -8.03 -3.63
N ALA A 48 7.37 -7.59 -2.97
CA ALA A 48 6.16 -8.39 -2.76
C ALA A 48 5.66 -8.94 -4.10
N GLY A 49 5.62 -10.27 -4.23
CA GLY A 49 5.19 -10.95 -5.46
C GLY A 49 6.21 -11.05 -6.61
N GLN A 50 7.36 -10.35 -6.60
CA GLN A 50 8.32 -10.37 -7.72
C GLN A 50 9.79 -10.20 -7.30
N VAL A 51 10.72 -10.82 -8.03
CA VAL A 51 12.17 -10.64 -7.79
C VAL A 51 12.77 -9.84 -8.93
N TYR A 52 13.40 -8.72 -8.61
CA TYR A 52 14.16 -7.90 -9.55
C TYR A 52 15.63 -8.27 -9.51
N ILE A 53 16.26 -8.23 -10.68
CA ILE A 53 17.69 -8.49 -10.84
C ILE A 53 18.37 -7.38 -11.63
N ARG A 54 19.63 -7.13 -11.30
CA ARG A 54 20.56 -6.31 -12.08
C ARG A 54 21.87 -7.06 -12.22
N VAL A 55 22.35 -7.22 -13.45
CA VAL A 55 23.64 -7.84 -13.75
C VAL A 55 24.66 -6.76 -14.05
N ARG A 56 25.81 -6.81 -13.37
CA ARG A 56 26.95 -5.90 -13.57
C ARG A 56 28.19 -6.73 -13.92
N GLU A 57 28.90 -6.31 -14.94
CA GLU A 57 30.17 -6.92 -15.37
C GLU A 57 31.30 -5.93 -15.11
N PHE A 58 32.37 -6.40 -14.46
CA PHE A 58 33.60 -5.63 -14.27
C PHE A 58 34.68 -6.17 -15.22
N ARG A 59 35.21 -5.28 -16.06
CA ARG A 59 36.26 -5.61 -17.03
C ARG A 59 37.21 -4.42 -17.18
N ASP A 60 38.51 -4.70 -17.13
CA ASP A 60 39.57 -3.69 -17.30
C ASP A 60 39.46 -2.46 -16.36
N GLY A 61 38.86 -2.66 -15.18
CA GLY A 61 38.63 -1.59 -14.20
C GLY A 61 37.37 -0.76 -14.44
N GLU A 62 36.60 -1.06 -15.49
CA GLU A 62 35.32 -0.43 -15.82
C GLU A 62 34.14 -1.34 -15.46
N GLU A 63 33.01 -0.70 -15.12
CA GLU A 63 31.75 -1.37 -14.79
C GLU A 63 30.75 -1.23 -15.94
N TYR A 64 30.17 -2.36 -16.37
CA TYR A 64 29.17 -2.45 -17.41
C TYR A 64 27.87 -2.98 -16.83
N ILE A 65 26.79 -2.18 -16.92
CA ILE A 65 25.45 -2.61 -16.49
C ILE A 65 24.79 -3.34 -17.66
N GLY A 66 24.49 -4.62 -17.45
CA GLY A 66 23.83 -5.49 -18.41
C GLY A 66 22.31 -5.46 -18.26
N SER A 67 21.72 -6.63 -18.01
CA SER A 67 20.26 -6.77 -17.86
C SER A 67 19.77 -6.24 -16.52
N VAL A 68 18.70 -5.44 -16.57
CA VAL A 68 17.94 -4.95 -15.42
C VAL A 68 16.46 -5.26 -15.64
N GLY A 69 15.80 -5.86 -14.66
CA GLY A 69 14.36 -6.04 -14.73
C GLY A 69 13.82 -7.17 -13.87
N PRO A 70 12.50 -7.39 -13.90
CA PRO A 70 11.88 -8.47 -13.16
C PRO A 70 12.31 -9.82 -13.72
N LEU A 71 12.63 -10.73 -12.81
CA LEU A 71 12.87 -12.12 -13.14
C LEU A 71 11.51 -12.80 -13.41
N LYS A 72 11.42 -13.50 -14.55
CA LYS A 72 10.21 -14.25 -14.92
C LYS A 72 9.86 -15.30 -13.86
N GLU A 73 8.57 -15.51 -13.60
CA GLU A 73 8.09 -16.45 -12.56
C GLU A 73 8.53 -17.90 -12.78
N ASP A 74 8.76 -18.30 -14.03
CA ASP A 74 9.22 -19.63 -14.44
C ASP A 74 10.76 -19.75 -14.49
N SER A 75 11.50 -18.70 -14.08
CA SER A 75 12.95 -18.70 -14.12
C SER A 75 13.54 -19.79 -13.21
N PRO A 76 14.48 -20.62 -13.72
CA PRO A 76 15.03 -21.75 -12.97
C PRO A 76 15.87 -21.33 -11.75
N VAL A 77 16.32 -20.07 -11.66
CA VAL A 77 17.13 -19.57 -10.53
C VAL A 77 16.28 -19.11 -9.33
N LEU A 78 14.98 -18.86 -9.51
CA LEU A 78 14.09 -18.38 -8.45
C LEU A 78 14.08 -19.26 -7.19
N PRO A 79 14.02 -20.61 -7.29
CA PRO A 79 14.07 -21.47 -6.10
C PRO A 79 15.38 -21.33 -5.33
N ASP A 80 16.51 -21.18 -6.02
CA ASP A 80 17.82 -21.03 -5.39
C ASP A 80 17.97 -19.64 -4.73
N LEU A 81 17.42 -18.57 -5.33
CA LEU A 81 17.34 -17.24 -4.71
C LEU A 81 16.50 -17.24 -3.43
N ARG A 82 15.31 -17.88 -3.46
CA ARG A 82 14.47 -18.04 -2.26
C ARG A 82 15.15 -18.89 -1.19
N LYS A 83 15.88 -19.93 -1.59
CA LYS A 83 16.68 -20.76 -0.68
C LYS A 83 17.81 -19.93 -0.06
N LEU A 84 18.50 -19.10 -0.83
CA LEU A 84 19.53 -18.19 -0.34
C LEU A 84 18.96 -17.18 0.67
N GLN A 85 17.80 -16.61 0.38
CA GLN A 85 17.13 -15.65 1.26
C GLN A 85 16.71 -16.30 2.59
N ARG A 86 16.11 -17.49 2.56
CA ARG A 86 15.76 -18.26 3.79
C ARG A 86 17.00 -18.70 4.55
N ALA A 87 18.05 -19.12 3.85
CA ALA A 87 19.32 -19.50 4.48
C ALA A 87 20.04 -18.30 5.11
N ALA A 88 19.74 -17.06 4.72
CA ALA A 88 20.31 -15.85 5.29
C ALA A 88 19.49 -15.25 6.44
N TYR A 89 18.29 -15.80 6.72
CA TYR A 89 17.40 -15.35 7.79
C TYR A 89 17.99 -15.58 9.18
N ASP A 90 18.00 -14.54 9.99
CA ASP A 90 18.34 -14.57 11.41
C ASP A 90 17.11 -14.16 12.22
N GLY A 91 16.80 -14.90 13.29
CA GLY A 91 15.56 -14.68 14.06
C GLY A 91 15.42 -13.27 14.65
N ASN A 92 16.54 -12.57 14.84
CA ASN A 92 16.57 -11.23 15.41
C ASN A 92 16.77 -10.15 14.35
N ARG A 93 17.59 -10.42 13.31
CA ARG A 93 17.94 -9.45 12.26
C ARG A 93 17.19 -9.63 10.95
N GLY A 94 16.31 -10.63 10.84
CA GLY A 94 15.64 -10.97 9.59
C GLY A 94 16.60 -11.44 8.51
N THR A 95 16.14 -11.37 7.27
CA THR A 95 16.97 -11.61 6.08
C THR A 95 17.32 -10.32 5.37
N TRP A 96 18.10 -10.38 4.30
CA TRP A 96 18.51 -9.21 3.52
C TRP A 96 17.39 -8.63 2.66
N PHE A 97 17.41 -7.30 2.48
CA PHE A 97 16.56 -6.58 1.53
C PHE A 97 17.15 -6.61 0.12
N THR A 98 18.47 -6.57 -0.01
CA THR A 98 19.17 -6.88 -1.27
C THR A 98 20.36 -7.80 -1.02
N ALA A 99 20.66 -8.64 -2.01
CA ALA A 99 21.87 -9.45 -2.03
C ALA A 99 22.63 -9.21 -3.32
N SER A 100 23.95 -9.19 -3.24
CA SER A 100 24.82 -9.19 -4.42
C SER A 100 25.57 -10.50 -4.44
N VAL A 101 25.31 -11.33 -5.45
CA VAL A 101 26.06 -12.57 -5.70
C VAL A 101 27.18 -12.25 -6.67
N VAL A 102 28.42 -12.46 -6.25
CA VAL A 102 29.62 -12.12 -7.02
C VAL A 102 30.26 -13.40 -7.53
N VAL A 103 30.44 -13.50 -8.84
CA VAL A 103 31.24 -14.52 -9.52
C VAL A 103 32.53 -13.85 -9.97
N ALA A 104 33.66 -14.23 -9.39
CA ALA A 104 34.97 -13.75 -9.82
C ALA A 104 35.65 -14.78 -10.71
N ALA A 105 36.31 -14.33 -11.78
CA ALA A 105 37.09 -15.16 -12.69
C ALA A 105 38.57 -14.79 -12.65
N ASN A 106 39.43 -15.81 -12.57
CA ASN A 106 40.88 -15.64 -12.60
C ASN A 106 41.53 -16.61 -13.60
N ASN A 107 42.64 -16.22 -14.23
CA ASN A 107 43.43 -17.04 -15.16
C ASN A 107 42.79 -17.31 -16.54
N TRP A 108 42.26 -16.28 -17.20
CA TRP A 108 41.89 -16.38 -18.62
C TRP A 108 43.06 -16.88 -19.49
N PRO A 109 42.82 -17.72 -20.52
CA PRO A 109 41.52 -18.11 -21.09
C PRO A 109 40.84 -19.32 -20.42
N GLU A 110 41.46 -19.96 -19.42
CA GLU A 110 40.90 -21.10 -18.67
C GLU A 110 40.53 -20.65 -17.24
N PRO A 111 39.40 -19.92 -17.08
CA PRO A 111 39.08 -19.25 -15.84
C PRO A 111 38.82 -20.24 -14.70
N LYS A 112 39.31 -19.90 -13.51
CA LYS A 112 38.86 -20.46 -12.23
C LYS A 112 37.85 -19.52 -11.62
N PHE A 113 36.64 -20.03 -11.39
CA PHE A 113 35.55 -19.25 -10.79
C PHE A 113 35.49 -19.42 -9.28
N SER A 114 35.20 -18.33 -8.59
CA SER A 114 34.80 -18.34 -7.18
C SER A 114 33.51 -17.56 -7.03
N VAL A 115 32.58 -18.07 -6.22
CA VAL A 115 31.28 -17.44 -5.99
C VAL A 115 31.14 -17.03 -4.52
N GLY A 116 30.75 -15.80 -4.28
CA GLY A 116 30.44 -15.25 -2.97
C GLY A 116 29.14 -14.46 -2.98
N ALA A 117 28.70 -13.99 -1.81
CA ALA A 117 27.60 -13.04 -1.72
C ALA A 117 27.80 -12.05 -0.59
N SER A 118 27.34 -10.82 -0.82
CA SER A 118 27.14 -9.80 0.21
C SER A 118 25.64 -9.56 0.39
N TYR A 119 25.28 -9.12 1.60
CA TYR A 119 23.88 -8.98 2.02
C TYR A 119 23.69 -7.60 2.62
N ASN A 120 22.83 -6.80 2.02
CA ASN A 120 22.37 -5.57 2.63
C ASN A 120 21.09 -5.85 3.42
N ARG A 121 21.18 -5.69 4.74
CA ARG A 121 20.05 -5.86 5.67
C ARG A 121 19.49 -4.53 6.15
N ASP A 122 20.24 -3.45 6.02
CA ASP A 122 20.05 -2.27 6.86
C ASP A 122 19.95 -0.99 6.04
N GLU A 123 20.60 -0.90 4.88
CA GLU A 123 20.53 0.27 4.01
C GLU A 123 19.34 0.18 3.06
N GLU A 124 18.79 1.33 2.69
CA GLU A 124 17.69 1.37 1.74
C GLU A 124 18.16 0.85 0.37
N PRO A 125 17.43 -0.10 -0.26
CA PRO A 125 17.76 -0.55 -1.60
C PRO A 125 17.71 0.57 -2.65
N GLU A 126 18.81 0.77 -3.36
CA GLU A 126 18.90 1.70 -4.50
C GLU A 126 17.85 1.42 -5.56
N ASN A 127 17.25 2.44 -6.18
CA ASN A 127 16.31 2.25 -7.28
C ASN A 127 17.05 2.00 -8.62
N TRP A 128 16.74 0.91 -9.33
CA TRP A 128 17.35 0.58 -10.63
C TRP A 128 16.55 1.08 -11.85
N GLY A 129 15.52 1.90 -11.64
CA GLY A 129 14.77 2.61 -12.68
C GLY A 129 13.31 2.17 -12.78
N THR A 130 13.04 1.00 -13.35
CA THR A 130 11.68 0.56 -13.72
C THR A 130 10.91 -0.15 -12.61
N GLU A 131 11.60 -0.55 -11.54
CA GLU A 131 11.06 -1.34 -10.43
C GLU A 131 10.37 -0.49 -9.34
N GLY A 132 10.64 0.82 -9.34
CA GLY A 132 10.21 1.72 -8.26
C GLY A 132 11.00 1.54 -6.96
N THR A 133 10.64 2.33 -5.96
CA THR A 133 11.13 2.17 -4.59
C THR A 133 10.32 1.10 -3.86
N LEU A 134 10.95 0.37 -2.92
CA LEU A 134 10.21 -0.50 -1.99
C LEU A 134 9.00 0.25 -1.41
N SER A 135 7.80 -0.24 -1.66
CA SER A 135 6.57 0.29 -1.08
C SER A 135 6.45 -0.11 0.38
N ALA A 136 5.58 0.57 1.13
CA ALA A 136 5.25 0.17 2.49
C ALA A 136 4.74 -1.28 2.56
N SER A 137 3.99 -1.73 1.54
CA SER A 137 3.50 -3.12 1.45
C SER A 137 4.64 -4.12 1.27
N ASP A 138 5.60 -3.82 0.38
CA ASP A 138 6.78 -4.68 0.16
C ASP A 138 7.56 -4.87 1.46
N VAL A 139 7.75 -3.77 2.21
CA VAL A 139 8.47 -3.80 3.49
C VAL A 139 7.67 -4.58 4.54
N ARG A 140 6.36 -4.37 4.66
CA ARG A 140 5.50 -5.11 5.60
C ARG A 140 5.48 -6.61 5.29
N GLU A 141 5.30 -7.00 4.04
CA GLU A 141 5.29 -8.40 3.63
C GLU A 141 6.66 -9.05 3.86
N HIS A 142 7.74 -8.33 3.56
CA HIS A 142 9.10 -8.78 3.86
C HIS A 142 9.31 -9.03 5.35
N LEU A 143 8.89 -8.09 6.21
CA LEU A 143 9.02 -8.21 7.67
C LEU A 143 8.06 -9.25 8.25
N HIS A 144 6.91 -9.49 7.61
CA HIS A 144 5.99 -10.56 7.97
C HIS A 144 6.61 -11.94 7.67
N MET A 145 7.20 -12.11 6.48
CA MET A 145 7.87 -13.36 6.10
C MET A 145 9.20 -13.59 6.85
N PHE A 146 9.91 -12.52 7.18
CA PHE A 146 11.21 -12.55 7.84
C PHE A 146 11.26 -11.55 9.01
N PRO A 147 10.63 -11.89 10.15
CA PRO A 147 10.55 -11.01 11.31
C PRO A 147 11.91 -10.59 11.84
N ARG A 148 11.96 -9.37 12.37
CA ARG A 148 13.12 -8.78 13.06
C ARG A 148 12.68 -8.22 14.41
N ASP A 149 13.62 -8.10 15.35
CA ASP A 149 13.40 -7.32 16.57
C ASP A 149 13.06 -5.87 16.18
N SER A 150 12.14 -5.22 16.89
CA SER A 150 11.68 -3.85 16.57
C SER A 150 12.84 -2.84 16.52
N GLU A 151 13.82 -2.96 17.41
CA GLU A 151 15.05 -2.15 17.44
C GLU A 151 15.99 -2.38 16.24
N ARG A 152 15.76 -3.43 15.45
CA ARG A 152 16.58 -3.82 14.28
C ARG A 152 15.87 -3.64 12.95
N ILE A 153 14.71 -2.99 12.97
CA ILE A 153 14.06 -2.49 11.76
C ILE A 153 14.79 -1.21 11.35
N PRO A 154 15.33 -1.14 10.12
CA PRO A 154 16.04 0.06 9.68
C PRO A 154 15.16 1.31 9.69
N ALA A 155 15.75 2.45 10.00
CA ALA A 155 15.02 3.73 10.07
C ALA A 155 14.27 4.06 8.77
N TRP A 156 14.88 3.80 7.60
CA TRP A 156 14.21 4.01 6.31
C TRP A 156 13.01 3.07 6.12
N ALA A 157 13.06 1.85 6.66
CA ALA A 157 11.99 0.87 6.52
C ALA A 157 10.81 1.26 7.40
N THR A 158 11.11 1.72 8.62
CA THR A 158 10.15 2.36 9.54
C THR A 158 9.54 3.60 8.87
N GLU A 159 10.36 4.53 8.37
CA GLU A 159 9.92 5.71 7.65
C GLU A 159 9.07 5.37 6.41
N ARG A 160 9.42 4.33 5.65
CA ARG A 160 8.67 3.87 4.49
C ARG A 160 7.35 3.23 4.87
N MET A 161 7.30 2.42 5.93
CA MET A 161 6.06 1.82 6.42
C MET A 161 5.10 2.84 7.02
N HIS A 162 5.65 3.95 7.53
CA HIS A 162 4.90 5.09 8.06
C HIS A 162 4.66 6.22 7.04
N GLY A 163 5.27 6.12 5.85
CA GLY A 163 5.25 7.11 4.76
C GLY A 163 5.89 8.46 5.12
N ARG A 164 6.00 9.37 4.14
CA ARG A 164 6.19 10.83 4.38
C ARG A 164 4.94 11.44 5.03
N ALA A 165 4.48 10.82 6.10
CA ALA A 165 3.56 11.42 7.02
C ALA A 165 4.23 12.64 7.64
N ARG A 166 3.57 13.80 7.52
CA ARG A 166 3.57 14.72 8.66
C ARG A 166 3.05 13.93 9.86
N ASP A 167 4.00 13.43 10.64
CA ASP A 167 3.92 12.99 12.02
C ASP A 167 2.65 12.20 12.41
N VAL A 168 2.61 10.91 12.04
CA VAL A 168 1.82 9.87 12.74
C VAL A 168 2.67 9.09 13.75
N SER A 169 3.92 9.51 13.99
CA SER A 169 4.87 8.78 14.85
C SER A 169 4.44 8.71 16.32
N GLY A 170 3.48 9.54 16.73
CA GLY A 170 2.82 9.49 18.03
C GLY A 170 1.55 8.62 18.10
N LEU A 171 1.12 7.97 17.01
CA LEU A 171 -0.15 7.24 16.92
C LEU A 171 -0.01 5.71 16.94
N HIS A 172 1.21 5.18 16.83
CA HIS A 172 1.48 3.77 17.15
C HIS A 172 1.91 3.66 18.61
N LYS A 173 0.96 3.35 19.50
CA LYS A 173 1.35 2.47 20.61
C LYS A 173 1.62 1.10 19.98
N GLU A 174 2.68 0.43 20.38
CA GLU A 174 2.79 -1.02 20.20
C GLU A 174 1.53 -1.64 20.82
N THR A 175 0.53 -1.94 20.00
CA THR A 175 -0.66 -2.67 20.40
C THR A 175 -0.54 -4.06 19.80
N ASP A 176 -0.71 -5.10 20.62
CA ASP A 176 -0.76 -6.50 20.15
C ASP A 176 -1.94 -6.78 19.20
N TYR A 177 -2.83 -5.80 19.01
CA TYR A 177 -4.06 -5.90 18.22
C TYR A 177 -3.89 -5.35 16.81
N GLU A 178 -4.51 -6.01 15.84
CA GLU A 178 -4.59 -5.55 14.46
C GLU A 178 -5.35 -4.22 14.35
N VAL A 179 -4.77 -3.26 13.63
CA VAL A 179 -5.39 -1.98 13.26
C VAL A 179 -5.31 -1.85 11.73
N PRO A 180 -6.34 -2.26 10.98
CA PRO A 180 -6.27 -2.31 9.52
C PRO A 180 -6.22 -0.93 8.86
N ASN A 181 -6.75 0.10 9.53
CA ASN A 181 -6.80 1.47 9.02
C ASN A 181 -6.31 2.48 10.08
N PRO A 182 -5.00 2.84 10.07
CA PRO A 182 -4.44 3.77 11.04
C PRO A 182 -5.00 5.19 10.90
N TYR A 183 -5.45 5.60 9.71
CA TYR A 183 -6.07 6.91 9.51
C TYR A 183 -7.44 7.01 10.20
N LEU A 184 -8.21 5.92 10.21
CA LEU A 184 -9.46 5.82 10.96
C LEU A 184 -9.20 5.92 12.46
N ALA A 185 -8.23 5.17 12.99
CA ALA A 185 -7.88 5.22 14.41
C ALA A 185 -7.51 6.66 14.85
N ALA A 186 -6.72 7.36 14.03
CA ALA A 186 -6.38 8.76 14.27
C ALA A 186 -7.60 9.69 14.21
N ALA A 187 -8.52 9.46 13.26
CA ALA A 187 -9.75 10.24 13.14
C ALA A 187 -10.68 10.05 14.35
N LEU A 188 -10.78 8.83 14.89
CA LEU A 188 -11.56 8.51 16.08
C LEU A 188 -10.97 9.18 17.34
N GLU A 189 -9.63 9.19 17.48
CA GLU A 189 -8.97 9.93 18.56
C GLU A 189 -9.16 11.46 18.46
N ALA A 190 -9.24 12.00 17.25
CA ALA A 190 -9.60 13.41 17.03
C ALA A 190 -11.07 13.68 17.36
N PHE A 191 -11.98 12.80 16.95
CA PHE A 191 -13.41 12.88 17.24
C PHE A 191 -13.70 12.86 18.73
N LYS A 192 -13.07 11.94 19.47
CA LYS A 192 -13.12 11.86 20.92
C LYS A 192 -12.78 13.16 21.63
N LYS A 193 -11.79 13.90 21.11
CA LYS A 193 -11.33 15.18 21.68
C LYS A 193 -12.28 16.33 21.35
N ASP A 194 -12.96 16.28 20.21
CA ASP A 194 -13.89 17.32 19.75
C ASP A 194 -15.08 16.71 19.00
N VAL A 195 -16.13 16.31 19.74
CA VAL A 195 -17.32 15.64 19.19
C VAL A 195 -18.19 16.66 18.43
N LYS A 196 -17.99 16.74 17.10
CA LYS A 196 -18.70 17.65 16.20
C LYS A 196 -18.93 16.99 14.84
N GLU A 197 -19.84 17.55 14.05
CA GLU A 197 -20.11 17.09 12.69
C GLU A 197 -18.85 17.07 11.82
N ARG A 198 -17.99 18.09 11.94
CA ARG A 198 -16.72 18.17 11.19
C ARG A 198 -15.77 17.00 11.49
N THR A 199 -15.64 16.60 12.75
CA THR A 199 -14.77 15.48 13.12
C THR A 199 -15.40 14.14 12.76
N LEU A 200 -16.74 14.03 12.77
CA LEU A 200 -17.47 12.87 12.24
C LEU A 200 -17.28 12.73 10.72
N ILE A 201 -17.34 13.82 9.94
CA ILE A 201 -17.04 13.81 8.50
C ILE A 201 -15.62 13.25 8.25
N ASN A 202 -14.65 13.62 9.09
CA ASN A 202 -13.29 13.10 9.01
C ASN A 202 -13.20 11.59 9.32
N VAL A 203 -14.03 11.08 10.23
CA VAL A 203 -14.16 9.63 10.49
C VAL A 203 -14.71 8.93 9.23
N VAL A 204 -15.82 9.39 8.67
CA VAL A 204 -16.41 8.78 7.46
C VAL A 204 -15.44 8.83 6.27
N ARG A 205 -14.73 9.95 6.10
CA ARG A 205 -13.71 10.14 5.04
C ARG A 205 -12.55 9.14 5.15
N THR A 206 -12.11 8.85 6.36
CA THR A 206 -10.99 7.94 6.61
C THR A 206 -11.42 6.48 6.54
N MET A 207 -12.67 6.16 6.86
CA MET A 207 -13.25 4.84 6.60
C MET A 207 -13.38 4.54 5.11
N LEU A 208 -13.76 5.52 4.29
CA LEU A 208 -14.10 5.29 2.87
C LEU A 208 -12.99 4.59 2.07
N GLY A 209 -11.73 4.73 2.50
CA GLY A 209 -10.66 3.87 2.01
C GLY A 209 -10.12 2.99 3.12
N GLY A 210 -9.55 1.85 2.72
CA GLY A 210 -8.95 0.89 3.63
C GLY A 210 -9.95 -0.14 4.13
N ASP A 211 -9.50 -0.94 5.08
CA ASP A 211 -10.28 -2.06 5.61
C ASP A 211 -10.77 -1.75 7.03
N LEU A 212 -11.89 -2.37 7.37
CA LEU A 212 -12.48 -2.35 8.72
C LEU A 212 -12.53 -3.78 9.24
N LEU A 213 -12.62 -3.91 10.56
CA LEU A 213 -12.91 -5.19 11.18
C LEU A 213 -14.42 -5.31 11.45
N VAL A 214 -14.97 -6.49 11.21
CA VAL A 214 -16.33 -6.87 11.58
C VAL A 214 -16.29 -8.15 12.38
N ASP A 215 -17.11 -8.20 13.43
CA ASP A 215 -17.35 -9.43 14.17
C ASP A 215 -18.37 -10.26 13.40
N ALA A 216 -17.92 -11.43 12.96
CA ALA A 216 -18.68 -12.39 12.19
C ALA A 216 -18.84 -13.72 12.94
N SER A 217 -18.65 -13.74 14.27
CA SER A 217 -18.67 -14.96 15.09
C SER A 217 -20.01 -15.72 15.00
N GLY A 218 -21.11 -15.02 14.72
CA GLY A 218 -22.42 -15.64 14.45
C GLY A 218 -22.59 -16.26 13.05
N SER A 219 -21.54 -16.31 12.24
CA SER A 219 -21.57 -16.80 10.85
C SER A 219 -21.51 -18.33 10.77
N THR A 220 -22.11 -18.89 9.72
CA THR A 220 -21.92 -20.31 9.37
C THR A 220 -20.92 -20.39 8.23
N ILE A 221 -19.72 -20.89 8.51
CA ILE A 221 -18.66 -21.02 7.50
C ILE A 221 -18.67 -22.43 6.90
N VAL A 222 -18.75 -22.51 5.58
CA VAL A 222 -18.61 -23.75 4.81
C VAL A 222 -17.28 -23.66 4.04
N PRO A 223 -16.22 -24.40 4.42
CA PRO A 223 -14.93 -24.33 3.75
C PRO A 223 -15.00 -24.78 2.28
N ALA A 224 -14.25 -24.12 1.39
CA ALA A 224 -14.15 -24.53 -0.03
C ALA A 224 -12.69 -24.73 -0.44
N GLY A 225 -12.21 -25.97 -0.33
CA GLY A 225 -10.86 -26.32 -0.77
C GLY A 225 -9.77 -25.67 0.08
N HIS A 226 -8.93 -24.82 -0.53
CA HIS A 226 -7.84 -24.09 0.14
C HIS A 226 -8.25 -22.68 0.59
N LEU A 227 -9.51 -22.27 0.36
CA LEU A 227 -10.07 -21.01 0.86
C LEU A 227 -10.72 -21.26 2.23
N ASP A 228 -10.41 -20.40 3.19
CA ASP A 228 -10.94 -20.49 4.56
C ASP A 228 -12.45 -20.24 4.64
N ILE A 229 -13.04 -19.56 3.65
CA ILE A 229 -14.48 -19.28 3.55
C ILE A 229 -14.97 -19.66 2.15
N GLY A 230 -15.85 -20.65 2.05
CA GLY A 230 -16.46 -21.08 0.80
C GLY A 230 -17.74 -20.31 0.44
N PRO A 231 -18.20 -20.40 -0.82
CA PRO A 231 -19.33 -19.62 -1.33
C PRO A 231 -20.69 -19.99 -0.71
N GLU A 232 -20.78 -21.14 -0.05
CA GLU A 232 -21.99 -21.56 0.69
C GLU A 232 -22.03 -21.02 2.13
N SER A 233 -20.97 -20.31 2.55
CA SER A 233 -20.92 -19.69 3.88
C SER A 233 -21.95 -18.58 4.01
N GLN A 234 -22.62 -18.51 5.17
CA GLN A 234 -23.54 -17.45 5.53
C GLN A 234 -22.89 -16.53 6.56
N LEU A 235 -22.36 -15.40 6.09
CA LEU A 235 -21.79 -14.39 6.96
C LEU A 235 -22.89 -13.62 7.70
N ARG A 236 -22.75 -13.49 9.01
CA ARG A 236 -23.62 -12.70 9.88
C ARG A 236 -22.75 -11.77 10.70
N TYR A 237 -22.80 -10.49 10.35
CA TYR A 237 -22.10 -9.45 11.08
C TYR A 237 -22.87 -9.05 12.34
N GLN A 238 -22.13 -8.67 13.37
CA GLN A 238 -22.68 -8.22 14.65
C GLN A 238 -23.53 -6.96 14.48
N VAL A 239 -24.74 -6.99 15.06
CA VAL A 239 -25.70 -5.88 15.06
C VAL A 239 -26.15 -5.62 16.49
N ILE A 240 -26.14 -4.36 16.92
CA ILE A 240 -26.69 -3.94 18.22
C ILE A 240 -28.04 -3.24 18.02
N ARG A 241 -28.91 -3.38 19.02
CA ARG A 241 -30.16 -2.62 19.10
C ARG A 241 -29.99 -1.50 20.13
N LEU A 242 -30.14 -0.27 19.69
CA LEU A 242 -30.08 0.90 20.55
C LEU A 242 -31.37 1.05 21.38
N GLU A 243 -31.33 1.84 22.45
CA GLU A 243 -32.49 2.06 23.35
C GLU A 243 -33.72 2.62 22.61
N ASN A 244 -33.49 3.42 21.57
CA ASN A 244 -34.54 3.98 20.71
C ASN A 244 -35.12 2.97 19.71
N GLY A 245 -34.64 1.73 19.73
CA GLY A 245 -35.09 0.64 18.87
C GLY A 245 -34.35 0.51 17.54
N MET A 246 -33.47 1.44 17.19
CA MET A 246 -32.68 1.40 15.96
C MET A 246 -31.68 0.24 15.96
N GLN A 247 -31.41 -0.32 14.79
CA GLN A 247 -30.41 -1.36 14.59
C GLN A 247 -29.13 -0.78 13.99
N ALA A 248 -28.00 -1.10 14.62
CA ALA A 248 -26.70 -0.61 14.23
C ALA A 248 -25.75 -1.75 13.86
N LEU A 249 -25.19 -1.70 12.65
CA LEU A 249 -24.11 -2.59 12.25
C LEU A 249 -22.84 -2.21 13.00
N CYS A 250 -22.23 -3.17 13.70
CA CYS A 250 -20.98 -2.94 14.42
C CYS A 250 -19.79 -3.09 13.48
N VAL A 251 -18.94 -2.06 13.45
CA VAL A 251 -17.63 -2.09 12.78
C VAL A 251 -16.56 -1.64 13.77
N PHE A 252 -15.33 -2.11 13.56
CA PHE A 252 -14.25 -1.90 14.50
C PHE A 252 -12.99 -1.40 13.80
N SER A 253 -12.34 -0.43 14.45
CA SER A 253 -11.07 0.14 14.00
C SER A 253 -9.86 -0.69 14.45
N SER A 254 -10.04 -1.55 15.46
CA SER A 254 -9.02 -2.40 16.07
C SER A 254 -9.62 -3.68 16.63
N ALA A 255 -8.87 -4.79 16.58
CA ALA A 255 -9.28 -6.06 17.21
C ALA A 255 -9.43 -5.94 18.74
N GLU A 256 -8.79 -4.93 19.35
CA GLU A 256 -8.97 -4.60 20.77
C GLU A 256 -10.44 -4.33 21.10
N TYR A 257 -11.16 -3.63 20.23
CA TYR A 257 -12.55 -3.22 20.49
C TYR A 257 -13.56 -4.33 20.23
N VAL A 258 -13.22 -5.31 19.38
CA VAL A 258 -14.03 -6.52 19.21
C VAL A 258 -14.02 -7.35 20.50
N SER A 259 -12.82 -7.59 21.05
CA SER A 259 -12.65 -8.40 22.27
C SER A 259 -13.23 -7.75 23.53
N LYS A 260 -13.20 -6.42 23.61
CA LYS A 260 -13.75 -5.63 24.73
C LYS A 260 -15.23 -5.27 24.59
N SER A 261 -15.88 -5.68 23.51
CA SER A 261 -17.30 -5.38 23.32
C SER A 261 -18.11 -6.02 24.46
N TYR A 262 -18.94 -5.21 25.13
CA TYR A 262 -19.77 -5.65 26.27
C TYR A 262 -20.73 -6.81 25.95
N MET A 263 -21.02 -7.04 24.66
CA MET A 263 -21.83 -8.18 24.21
C MET A 263 -21.08 -9.50 24.29
N ARG A 264 -19.75 -9.47 24.25
CA ARG A 264 -18.89 -10.65 24.26
C ARG A 264 -18.56 -11.16 25.65
N GLU A 265 -18.75 -10.35 26.69
CA GLU A 265 -18.62 -10.80 28.09
C GLU A 265 -19.57 -11.99 28.41
N ASN A 266 -20.54 -12.29 27.54
CA ASN A 266 -21.56 -13.33 27.73
C ASN A 266 -21.62 -14.41 26.63
N SER A 267 -20.67 -14.50 25.69
CA SER A 267 -20.71 -15.48 24.58
C SER A 267 -19.57 -16.49 24.60
N ASP A 268 -19.88 -17.78 24.45
CA ASP A 268 -18.92 -18.90 24.36
C ASP A 268 -18.54 -19.25 22.89
N ASP A 269 -18.98 -18.47 21.91
CA ASP A 269 -18.73 -18.74 20.48
C ASP A 269 -17.26 -18.49 20.07
N ASP A 270 -16.77 -19.29 19.11
CA ASP A 270 -15.44 -19.12 18.52
C ASP A 270 -15.35 -17.76 17.80
N GLU A 271 -14.29 -17.00 18.09
CA GLU A 271 -14.06 -15.67 17.53
C GLU A 271 -13.79 -15.72 16.03
N LEU A 272 -14.66 -15.07 15.25
CA LEU A 272 -14.41 -14.82 13.84
C LEU A 272 -14.40 -13.31 13.57
N ILE A 273 -13.19 -12.73 13.57
CA ILE A 273 -12.97 -11.37 13.08
C ILE A 273 -12.66 -11.44 11.59
N LEU A 274 -13.43 -10.69 10.80
CA LEU A 274 -13.13 -10.52 9.38
C LEU A 274 -12.64 -9.11 9.11
N ARG A 275 -11.62 -9.02 8.26
CA ARG A 275 -11.13 -7.79 7.68
C ARG A 275 -11.75 -7.61 6.30
N GLU A 276 -12.47 -6.52 6.12
CA GLU A 276 -13.26 -6.28 4.91
C GLU A 276 -13.06 -4.84 4.41
N PRO A 277 -13.01 -4.63 3.08
CA PRO A 277 -12.98 -3.28 2.53
C PRO A 277 -14.19 -2.47 3.01
N ALA A 278 -13.97 -1.24 3.47
CA ALA A 278 -15.03 -0.41 4.03
C ALA A 278 -16.20 -0.17 3.03
N VAL A 279 -15.88 -0.02 1.74
CA VAL A 279 -16.88 0.15 0.69
C VAL A 279 -17.79 -1.07 0.57
N LYS A 280 -17.25 -2.29 0.73
CA LYS A 280 -18.06 -3.51 0.74
C LYS A 280 -19.02 -3.49 1.92
N ILE A 281 -18.54 -3.16 3.12
CA ILE A 281 -19.39 -3.04 4.32
C ILE A 281 -20.48 -2.00 4.12
N PHE A 282 -20.18 -0.84 3.52
CA PHE A 282 -21.18 0.18 3.22
C PHE A 282 -22.24 -0.32 2.25
N MET A 283 -21.86 -1.05 1.21
CA MET A 283 -22.81 -1.65 0.27
C MET A 283 -23.68 -2.72 0.92
N ASP A 284 -23.09 -3.59 1.75
CA ASP A 284 -23.80 -4.63 2.50
C ASP A 284 -24.81 -3.99 3.48
N PHE A 285 -24.39 -2.95 4.20
CA PHE A 285 -25.24 -2.15 5.08
C PHE A 285 -26.40 -1.48 4.34
N LEU A 286 -26.14 -0.86 3.18
CA LEU A 286 -27.16 -0.20 2.36
C LEU A 286 -28.14 -1.19 1.71
N SER A 287 -27.69 -2.42 1.46
CA SER A 287 -28.53 -3.49 0.90
C SER A 287 -29.46 -4.12 1.94
N ASN A 288 -29.14 -4.02 3.23
CA ASN A 288 -29.97 -4.53 4.32
C ASN A 288 -30.90 -3.42 4.87
N PRO A 289 -32.23 -3.51 4.64
CA PRO A 289 -33.18 -2.47 5.07
C PRO A 289 -33.46 -2.46 6.57
N ASP A 290 -33.08 -3.52 7.30
CA ASP A 290 -33.32 -3.62 8.75
C ASP A 290 -32.30 -2.81 9.56
N LEU A 291 -31.20 -2.38 8.93
CA LEU A 291 -30.13 -1.61 9.57
C LEU A 291 -30.37 -0.11 9.41
N ASP A 292 -30.29 0.65 10.49
CA ASP A 292 -30.52 2.10 10.48
C ASP A 292 -29.22 2.91 10.44
N LEU A 293 -28.15 2.39 11.05
CA LEU A 293 -26.87 3.09 11.18
C LEU A 293 -25.68 2.14 11.33
N ILE A 294 -24.47 2.68 11.24
CA ILE A 294 -23.22 1.96 11.54
C ILE A 294 -22.70 2.49 12.88
N ALA A 295 -22.38 1.59 13.82
CA ALA A 295 -21.73 1.91 15.09
C ALA A 295 -20.25 1.52 15.01
N ILE A 296 -19.36 2.47 15.28
CA ILE A 296 -17.91 2.25 15.26
C ILE A 296 -17.41 2.09 16.68
N ASP A 297 -16.63 1.03 16.93
CA ASP A 297 -16.03 0.70 18.22
C ASP A 297 -17.04 0.82 19.39
N PRO A 298 -18.18 0.10 19.32
CA PRO A 298 -19.24 0.23 20.31
C PRO A 298 -18.77 -0.06 21.72
N GLY A 299 -19.20 0.76 22.68
CA GLY A 299 -18.75 0.69 24.08
C GLY A 299 -17.34 1.26 24.36
N SER A 300 -16.63 1.75 23.34
CA SER A 300 -15.38 2.50 23.54
C SER A 300 -15.66 3.96 23.95
N ASN A 301 -14.62 4.69 24.37
CA ASN A 301 -14.72 6.11 24.72
C ASN A 301 -14.71 7.06 23.50
N HIS A 302 -14.65 6.51 22.29
CA HIS A 302 -14.74 7.22 21.02
C HIS A 302 -15.80 6.61 20.10
N GLU A 303 -16.73 5.85 20.68
CA GLU A 303 -17.88 5.31 19.98
C GLU A 303 -18.57 6.42 19.19
N CYS A 304 -18.84 6.15 17.92
CA CYS A 304 -19.60 7.06 17.09
C CYS A 304 -20.49 6.31 16.09
N TYR A 305 -21.45 7.04 15.56
CA TYR A 305 -22.54 6.51 14.76
C TYR A 305 -22.61 7.23 13.42
N ILE A 306 -22.73 6.46 12.34
CA ILE A 306 -22.90 6.99 10.98
C ILE A 306 -24.31 6.63 10.50
N GLU A 307 -25.07 7.65 10.16
CA GLU A 307 -26.45 7.47 9.70
C GLU A 307 -26.48 6.91 8.27
N ARG A 308 -27.56 6.18 7.95
CA ARG A 308 -27.78 5.62 6.61
C ARG A 308 -27.68 6.66 5.49
N ALA A 309 -28.19 7.88 5.72
CA ALA A 309 -28.13 8.96 4.75
C ALA A 309 -26.68 9.39 4.42
N GLN A 310 -25.81 9.41 5.43
CA GLN A 310 -24.39 9.74 5.25
C GLN A 310 -23.68 8.64 4.46
N VAL A 311 -23.93 7.36 4.79
CA VAL A 311 -23.38 6.23 4.03
C VAL A 311 -23.87 6.28 2.58
N GLN A 312 -25.17 6.51 2.35
CA GLN A 312 -25.74 6.59 1.02
C GLN A 312 -25.12 7.73 0.18
N TRP A 313 -24.90 8.90 0.79
CA TRP A 313 -24.29 10.03 0.11
C TRP A 313 -22.85 9.72 -0.31
N VAL A 314 -22.04 9.13 0.58
CA VAL A 314 -20.67 8.76 0.26
C VAL A 314 -20.61 7.64 -0.78
N VAL A 315 -21.51 6.66 -0.68
CA VAL A 315 -21.57 5.53 -1.61
C VAL A 315 -21.98 5.95 -3.04
N ASN A 316 -22.86 6.95 -3.15
CA ASN A 316 -23.35 7.42 -4.46
C ASN A 316 -22.53 8.58 -5.04
N SER A 317 -21.66 9.19 -4.26
CA SER A 317 -20.80 10.27 -4.73
C SER A 317 -19.74 9.73 -5.70
N PRO A 318 -19.32 10.51 -6.72
CA PRO A 318 -18.18 10.14 -7.58
C PRO A 318 -16.91 9.92 -6.75
N ARG A 319 -16.19 8.83 -7.01
CA ARG A 319 -14.97 8.47 -6.26
C ARG A 319 -13.90 7.89 -7.15
N ASN A 320 -12.66 8.10 -6.73
CA ASN A 320 -11.50 7.40 -7.23
C ASN A 320 -11.00 6.43 -6.15
N ASP A 321 -11.68 5.28 -6.05
CA ASP A 321 -11.39 4.25 -5.05
C ASP A 321 -9.96 3.70 -5.23
N GLY A 322 -9.48 3.58 -6.47
CA GLY A 322 -8.11 3.17 -6.79
C GLY A 322 -7.05 4.14 -6.23
N ALA A 323 -7.23 5.44 -6.47
CA ALA A 323 -6.33 6.47 -5.92
C ALA A 323 -6.42 6.52 -4.39
N LYS A 324 -7.62 6.44 -3.81
CA LYS A 324 -7.81 6.45 -2.35
C LYS A 324 -7.09 5.26 -1.69
N MET A 325 -7.21 4.06 -2.25
CA MET A 325 -6.49 2.87 -1.77
C MET A 325 -4.99 3.00 -1.93
N ALA A 326 -4.52 3.53 -3.06
CA ALA A 326 -3.10 3.79 -3.28
C ALA A 326 -2.51 4.75 -2.24
N LEU A 327 -3.25 5.80 -1.86
CA LEU A 327 -2.85 6.75 -0.82
C LEU A 327 -2.79 6.10 0.57
N ILE A 328 -3.72 5.20 0.89
CA ILE A 328 -3.71 4.46 2.16
C ILE A 328 -2.55 3.49 2.25
N ASN A 329 -2.24 2.84 1.12
CA ASN A 329 -1.15 1.88 1.02
C ASN A 329 0.23 2.53 0.82
N ASP A 330 0.28 3.87 0.71
CA ASP A 330 1.46 4.64 0.35
C ASP A 330 2.17 4.08 -0.91
N ASN A 331 1.37 3.79 -1.94
CA ASN A 331 1.83 3.19 -3.18
C ASN A 331 1.73 4.18 -4.35
N MET A 332 2.82 4.89 -4.61
CA MET A 332 2.87 5.89 -5.69
C MET A 332 2.65 5.28 -7.08
N GLN A 333 3.15 4.07 -7.35
CA GLN A 333 2.91 3.42 -8.66
C GLN A 333 1.43 3.11 -8.86
N GLN A 334 0.77 2.57 -7.85
CA GLN A 334 -0.67 2.33 -7.88
C GLN A 334 -1.44 3.64 -7.99
N LEU A 335 -0.98 4.72 -7.34
CA LEU A 335 -1.58 6.04 -7.46
C LEU A 335 -1.50 6.53 -8.91
N LEU A 336 -0.31 6.56 -9.50
CA LEU A 336 -0.12 6.99 -10.89
C LEU A 336 -0.93 6.12 -11.86
N GLY A 337 -0.92 4.79 -11.69
CA GLY A 337 -1.73 3.86 -12.47
C GLY A 337 -3.23 4.13 -12.34
N SER A 338 -3.71 4.46 -11.14
CA SER A 338 -5.11 4.82 -10.90
C SER A 338 -5.51 6.13 -11.56
N LEU A 339 -4.60 7.10 -11.66
CA LEU A 339 -4.86 8.41 -12.28
C LEU A 339 -4.92 8.35 -13.81
N VAL A 340 -4.26 7.38 -14.44
CA VAL A 340 -4.30 7.19 -15.91
C VAL A 340 -5.35 6.17 -16.36
N ALA A 341 -6.08 5.54 -15.43
CA ALA A 341 -7.10 4.58 -15.77
C ALA A 341 -8.23 5.23 -16.61
N PRO A 342 -8.86 4.52 -17.57
CA PRO A 342 -9.80 5.12 -18.53
C PRO A 342 -11.04 5.80 -17.95
N ASN A 343 -11.45 5.44 -16.74
CA ASN A 343 -12.60 6.02 -16.03
C ASN A 343 -12.15 6.74 -14.74
N SER A 344 -10.90 7.16 -14.69
CA SER A 344 -10.33 7.81 -13.51
C SER A 344 -10.91 9.22 -13.38
N ILE A 345 -11.39 9.55 -12.20
CA ILE A 345 -11.92 10.88 -11.90
C ILE A 345 -11.11 11.54 -10.81
N LEU A 346 -11.08 12.87 -10.84
CA LEU A 346 -10.65 13.69 -9.73
C LEU A 346 -11.71 14.75 -9.45
N VAL A 347 -11.82 15.10 -8.18
CA VAL A 347 -12.69 16.16 -7.70
C VAL A 347 -11.88 17.43 -7.51
N VAL A 348 -12.38 18.55 -8.00
CA VAL A 348 -11.76 19.86 -7.86
C VAL A 348 -12.68 20.73 -7.03
N ALA A 349 -12.15 21.28 -5.93
CA ALA A 349 -12.87 22.25 -5.10
C ALA A 349 -12.91 23.61 -5.80
N ILE A 350 -14.09 24.22 -5.81
CA ILE A 350 -14.32 25.60 -6.26
C ILE A 350 -14.81 26.40 -5.05
N ASP A 351 -14.05 27.41 -4.66
CA ASP A 351 -14.49 28.33 -3.60
C ASP A 351 -15.59 29.26 -4.17
N PRO A 352 -16.84 29.19 -3.67
CA PRO A 352 -17.93 30.04 -4.13
C PRO A 352 -17.68 31.53 -3.85
N LYS A 353 -16.75 31.87 -2.93
CA LYS A 353 -16.38 33.25 -2.59
C LYS A 353 -15.23 33.78 -3.43
N SER A 354 -14.52 32.93 -4.17
CA SER A 354 -13.41 33.36 -5.02
C SER A 354 -13.92 34.16 -6.21
N LYS A 355 -13.36 35.35 -6.43
CA LYS A 355 -13.66 36.20 -7.60
C LYS A 355 -13.11 35.60 -8.90
N VAL A 356 -12.15 34.69 -8.80
CA VAL A 356 -11.60 33.93 -9.93
C VAL A 356 -12.12 32.51 -9.79
N GLN A 357 -13.06 32.13 -10.66
CA GLN A 357 -13.52 30.74 -10.73
C GLN A 357 -12.33 29.87 -11.18
N GLY A 358 -11.88 28.97 -10.32
CA GLY A 358 -10.71 28.14 -10.56
C GLY A 358 -10.51 27.11 -9.45
N PRO A 359 -9.58 26.15 -9.66
CA PRO A 359 -9.27 25.13 -8.67
C PRO A 359 -8.70 25.77 -7.39
N ALA A 360 -8.98 25.15 -6.24
CA ALA A 360 -8.33 25.51 -4.99
C ALA A 360 -6.82 25.19 -5.03
N PHE A 361 -6.03 25.92 -4.24
CA PHE A 361 -4.60 25.72 -4.07
C PHE A 361 -4.23 25.58 -2.59
N VAL A 362 -3.14 24.87 -2.31
CA VAL A 362 -2.55 24.79 -0.96
C VAL A 362 -1.88 26.13 -0.65
N PRO A 363 -2.26 26.84 0.43
CA PRO A 363 -1.53 28.02 0.87
C PRO A 363 -0.19 27.64 1.51
N ASP A 364 0.88 28.37 1.22
CA ASP A 364 2.11 28.35 2.01
C ASP A 364 1.95 29.07 3.36
N ASP A 365 3.03 29.15 4.15
CA ASP A 365 3.04 29.82 5.45
C ASP A 365 2.73 31.32 5.37
N GLU A 366 2.89 31.93 4.19
CA GLU A 366 2.58 33.33 3.89
C GLU A 366 1.20 33.51 3.23
N GLY A 367 0.49 32.41 2.95
CA GLY A 367 -0.82 32.39 2.31
C GLY A 367 -0.78 32.40 0.77
N ASN A 368 0.39 32.26 0.14
CA ASN A 368 0.51 32.19 -1.32
C ASN A 368 0.16 30.79 -1.83
N PRO A 369 -0.48 30.67 -3.01
CA PRO A 369 -0.82 29.38 -3.59
C PRO A 369 0.44 28.62 -4.04
N THR A 370 0.55 27.35 -3.62
CA THR A 370 1.63 26.44 -4.02
C THR A 370 1.10 25.37 -4.97
N ASN A 371 0.67 24.22 -4.46
CA ASN A 371 0.16 23.12 -5.29
C ASN A 371 -1.34 23.28 -5.54
N MET A 372 -1.79 22.90 -6.74
CA MET A 372 -3.21 22.79 -7.03
C MET A 372 -3.82 21.64 -6.22
N LEU A 373 -5.01 21.83 -5.66
CA LEU A 373 -5.71 20.79 -4.91
C LEU A 373 -6.64 20.00 -5.82
N ALA A 374 -6.52 18.68 -5.76
CA ALA A 374 -7.47 17.74 -6.31
C ALA A 374 -7.78 16.67 -5.26
N PHE A 375 -8.94 16.03 -5.38
CA PHE A 375 -9.49 15.17 -4.34
C PHE A 375 -9.97 13.85 -4.92
N THR A 376 -9.85 12.79 -4.14
CA THR A 376 -10.32 11.46 -4.54
C THR A 376 -11.84 11.32 -4.48
N SER A 377 -12.53 12.16 -3.72
CA SER A 377 -14.00 12.16 -3.59
C SER A 377 -14.53 13.44 -2.93
N PRO A 378 -15.85 13.76 -3.03
CA PRO A 378 -16.44 14.94 -2.41
C PRO A 378 -16.36 14.99 -0.88
N ILE A 379 -16.34 13.84 -0.18
CA ILE A 379 -16.20 13.81 1.28
C ILE A 379 -14.85 14.40 1.74
N GLU A 380 -13.81 14.35 0.88
CA GLU A 380 -12.52 14.97 1.14
C GLU A 380 -12.61 16.49 1.23
N VAL A 381 -13.45 17.07 0.37
CA VAL A 381 -13.72 18.51 0.34
C VAL A 381 -14.64 18.91 1.50
N ALA A 382 -15.68 18.12 1.76
CA ALA A 382 -16.60 18.35 2.87
C ALA A 382 -15.91 18.33 4.24
N ALA A 383 -14.82 17.58 4.39
CA ALA A 383 -14.00 17.59 5.60
C ALA A 383 -13.26 18.92 5.85
N ILE A 384 -13.00 19.69 4.78
CA ILE A 384 -12.45 21.05 4.88
C ILE A 384 -13.58 21.99 5.30
N ASP A 385 -14.61 22.08 4.45
CA ASP A 385 -15.82 22.87 4.65
C ASP A 385 -16.95 22.31 3.76
N PRO A 386 -18.07 21.84 4.34
CA PRO A 386 -19.22 21.33 3.58
C PRO A 386 -19.86 22.34 2.62
N ALA A 387 -19.59 23.64 2.77
CA ALA A 387 -20.12 24.69 1.90
C ALA A 387 -19.33 24.86 0.59
N ILE A 388 -18.17 24.20 0.43
CA ILE A 388 -17.36 24.28 -0.78
C ILE A 388 -18.03 23.49 -1.92
N GLU A 389 -18.18 24.13 -3.07
CA GLU A 389 -18.69 23.46 -4.27
C GLU A 389 -17.61 22.61 -4.93
N VAL A 390 -18.03 21.53 -5.58
CA VAL A 390 -17.12 20.59 -6.24
C VAL A 390 -17.46 20.41 -7.71
N ARG A 391 -16.42 20.23 -8.53
CA ARG A 391 -16.53 19.72 -9.91
C ARG A 391 -15.84 18.37 -10.00
N VAL A 392 -16.39 17.50 -10.83
CA VAL A 392 -15.81 16.21 -11.15
C VAL A 392 -15.35 16.28 -12.60
N ALA A 393 -14.11 15.88 -12.85
CA ALA A 393 -13.56 15.79 -14.19
C ALA A 393 -12.71 14.53 -14.31
N HIS A 394 -12.38 14.13 -15.54
CA HIS A 394 -11.47 13.02 -15.74
C HIS A 394 -10.10 13.37 -15.17
N ALA A 395 -9.41 12.41 -14.55
CA ALA A 395 -8.16 12.68 -13.84
C ALA A 395 -7.12 13.34 -14.76
N ILE A 396 -6.97 12.85 -16.00
CA ILE A 396 -6.06 13.43 -17.02
C ILE A 396 -6.41 14.88 -17.35
N GLU A 397 -7.68 15.27 -17.36
CA GLU A 397 -8.09 16.66 -17.60
C GLU A 397 -7.66 17.56 -16.44
N VAL A 398 -7.81 17.07 -15.20
CA VAL A 398 -7.36 17.80 -13.99
C VAL A 398 -5.83 17.94 -13.98
N LEU A 399 -5.08 16.89 -14.35
CA LEU A 399 -3.62 16.96 -14.49
C LEU A 399 -3.20 17.96 -15.58
N THR A 400 -3.90 17.95 -16.73
CA THR A 400 -3.66 18.90 -17.82
C THR A 400 -3.96 20.34 -17.39
N LEU A 401 -5.02 20.55 -16.59
CA LEU A 401 -5.35 21.86 -16.04
C LEU A 401 -4.24 22.40 -15.15
N ALA A 402 -3.63 21.58 -14.29
CA ALA A 402 -2.50 22.02 -13.46
C ALA A 402 -1.29 22.44 -14.30
N GLU A 403 -1.00 21.72 -15.39
CA GLU A 403 0.05 22.10 -16.34
C GLU A 403 -0.27 23.46 -16.99
N GLN A 404 -1.50 23.67 -17.47
CA GLN A 404 -1.93 24.92 -18.09
C GLN A 404 -1.88 26.12 -17.14
N LEU A 405 -2.17 25.89 -15.85
CA LEU A 405 -2.10 26.91 -14.80
C LEU A 405 -0.68 27.17 -14.31
N ASN A 406 0.33 26.47 -14.84
CA ASN A 406 1.72 26.50 -14.35
C ASN A 406 1.81 26.22 -12.85
N ALA A 407 0.98 25.33 -12.34
CA ALA A 407 1.06 24.91 -10.95
C ALA A 407 2.40 24.16 -10.72
N PRO A 408 3.11 24.43 -9.61
CA PRO A 408 4.29 23.66 -9.17
C PRO A 408 4.06 22.14 -9.08
N GLY A 409 2.81 21.74 -8.83
CA GLY A 409 2.38 20.36 -8.70
C GLY A 409 0.90 20.27 -8.33
N ILE A 410 0.44 19.05 -8.08
CA ILE A 410 -0.88 18.74 -7.54
C ILE A 410 -0.74 18.05 -6.20
N GLN A 411 -1.48 18.50 -5.19
CA GLN A 411 -1.72 17.75 -3.98
C GLN A 411 -3.06 17.00 -4.10
N ILE A 412 -3.00 15.67 -4.04
CA ILE A 412 -4.15 14.78 -3.97
C ILE A 412 -4.56 14.66 -2.49
N ASN A 413 -5.79 15.09 -2.19
CA ASN A 413 -6.37 15.26 -0.86
C ASN A 413 -5.65 16.30 0.01
N TYR A 414 -6.43 17.14 0.69
CA TYR A 414 -5.87 18.14 1.59
C TYR A 414 -5.39 17.52 2.91
N PHE A 415 -6.19 16.62 3.46
CA PHE A 415 -5.86 15.88 4.68
C PHE A 415 -5.35 14.49 4.35
N ASN A 416 -4.61 13.90 5.28
CA ASN A 416 -4.14 12.52 5.12
C ASN A 416 -5.31 11.52 5.05
N PRO A 417 -5.20 10.45 4.27
CA PRO A 417 -4.07 10.12 3.38
C PRO A 417 -4.01 11.01 2.13
N SER A 418 -2.83 11.56 1.82
CA SER A 418 -2.58 12.53 0.75
C SER A 418 -1.25 12.27 0.05
N ALA A 419 -1.08 12.82 -1.15
CA ALA A 419 0.19 12.77 -1.89
C ALA A 419 0.39 14.04 -2.71
N VAL A 420 1.64 14.38 -2.98
CA VAL A 420 2.01 15.50 -3.88
C VAL A 420 2.68 14.92 -5.11
N LEU A 421 2.15 15.26 -6.28
CA LEU A 421 2.78 15.02 -7.58
C LEU A 421 3.42 16.33 -8.04
N ASP A 422 4.73 16.32 -8.23
CA ASP A 422 5.39 17.49 -8.81
C ASP A 422 5.07 17.64 -10.30
N ILE A 423 5.30 18.84 -10.84
CA ILE A 423 4.99 19.12 -12.25
C ILE A 423 5.79 18.24 -13.23
N LYS A 424 6.96 17.72 -12.84
CA LYS A 424 7.76 16.84 -13.70
C LYS A 424 7.08 15.48 -13.83
N GLN A 425 6.63 14.90 -12.72
CA GLN A 425 5.86 13.66 -12.70
C GLN A 425 4.55 13.79 -13.49
N ILE A 426 3.86 14.93 -13.34
CA ILE A 426 2.62 15.20 -14.10
C ILE A 426 2.89 15.19 -15.61
N ARG A 427 3.96 15.86 -16.06
CA ARG A 427 4.34 15.88 -17.48
C ARG A 427 4.69 14.51 -18.02
N GLU A 428 5.53 13.76 -17.30
CA GLU A 428 5.90 12.39 -17.67
C GLU A 428 4.66 11.51 -17.83
N LEU A 429 3.69 11.64 -16.91
CA LEU A 429 2.44 10.88 -16.97
C LEU A 429 1.57 11.27 -18.18
N LEU A 430 1.42 12.57 -18.44
CA LEU A 430 0.65 13.07 -19.57
C LEU A 430 1.27 12.65 -20.92
N ASP A 431 2.60 12.65 -21.02
CA ASP A 431 3.31 12.22 -22.22
C ASP A 431 3.10 10.73 -22.50
N ILE A 432 3.17 9.87 -21.48
CA ILE A 432 2.87 8.43 -21.61
C ILE A 432 1.44 8.22 -22.16
N VAL A 433 0.46 8.95 -21.63
CA VAL A 433 -0.94 8.82 -22.06
C VAL A 433 -1.11 9.29 -23.51
N ARG A 434 -0.52 10.42 -23.88
CA ARG A 434 -0.54 10.95 -25.26
C ARG A 434 0.10 9.98 -26.25
N GLU A 435 1.21 9.33 -25.88
CA GLU A 435 1.86 8.30 -26.70
C GLU A 435 0.97 7.07 -26.87
N GLN A 436 0.31 6.60 -25.82
CA GLN A 436 -0.63 5.49 -25.90
C GLN A 436 -1.84 5.81 -26.79
N GLU A 437 -2.41 7.00 -26.68
CA GLU A 437 -3.51 7.45 -27.55
C GLU A 437 -3.08 7.55 -29.03
N ALA A 438 -1.84 7.95 -29.29
CA ALA A 438 -1.28 8.02 -30.63
C ALA A 438 -1.04 6.63 -31.25
N VAL A 439 -0.68 5.63 -30.44
CA VAL A 439 -0.39 4.25 -30.89
C VAL A 439 -1.67 3.41 -31.04
N PHE A 440 -2.63 3.56 -30.13
CA PHE A 440 -3.82 2.71 -30.06
C PHE A 440 -5.10 3.39 -30.58
N GLY A 441 -5.03 4.68 -30.94
CA GLY A 441 -6.18 5.49 -31.32
C GLY A 441 -6.97 5.95 -30.09
N ALA A 442 -7.51 7.17 -30.14
CA ALA A 442 -8.32 7.70 -29.04
C ALA A 442 -9.48 6.75 -28.72
N SER A 443 -9.53 6.27 -27.47
CA SER A 443 -10.67 5.49 -26.98
C SER A 443 -11.91 6.40 -26.99
N PRO A 444 -13.07 5.95 -27.51
CA PRO A 444 -14.24 6.80 -27.67
C PRO A 444 -14.94 6.99 -26.31
N ALA A 445 -14.40 7.85 -25.46
CA ALA A 445 -15.05 8.31 -24.22
C ALA A 445 -15.24 9.83 -24.16
N GLY A 446 -14.97 10.55 -25.26
CA GLY A 446 -15.13 12.00 -25.36
C GLY A 446 -16.23 12.48 -26.32
N ALA A 447 -17.16 11.60 -26.72
CA ALA A 447 -18.30 12.02 -27.53
C ALA A 447 -19.36 12.69 -26.64
N SER A 448 -19.16 13.99 -26.43
CA SER A 448 -20.20 14.99 -26.14
C SER A 448 -21.64 14.51 -26.38
N ALA A 449 -22.45 14.50 -25.32
CA ALA A 449 -23.90 14.46 -25.45
C ALA A 449 -24.36 15.75 -26.16
N PRO A 450 -25.20 15.68 -27.21
CA PRO A 450 -25.70 16.87 -27.87
C PRO A 450 -26.86 17.48 -27.07
N ALA A 451 -26.78 18.81 -26.91
CA ALA A 451 -27.82 19.82 -26.60
C ALA A 451 -28.82 19.54 -25.46
#